data_AF-A0A9P9Z9F1-F1
#
_entry.id   AF-A0A9P9Z9F1-F1
#
_cell.length_a   1.000
_cell.length_b   1.000
_cell.length_c   1.000
_cell.angle_alpha   90.00
_cell.angle_beta   90.00
_cell.angle_gamma   90.00
#
_symmetry.space_group_name_H-M   'P 1'
#
loop_
_entity.id
_entity.type
_entity.pdbx_description
1 polymer ?
#
loop_
_entity_poly.entity_id
_entity_poly.type
_entity_poly.pdbx_seq_one_letter_code
_entity_poly.pdbx_strand_id
1 'polypeptide(L)'
;MIFDKATLRTQTSFGAGIAELGGNPLLVEGKLAGIGVRESVEDVARVLGRQVSTIVWRTFAQSDLEAMAAHAGVPVVNALTDDFHPCQLIADLLTVREHRGDLAGQVVAFVGDGACNMGSSWLLAGATAGMHVRISAPEGYVPSRAVFDHASAIAAGTGGSASAVPDPVEAVSGADVVVTDTWISMGKETEEEARTRVFAPWSLTADLLAHAKPDATVLHCLPAYRGKEIAEDVLEGPQSAVWDEAENRRHAQKAVLVWLMERAANELAELLADAGVSVTQATLSRDLLDLDAVKVRTPEGQLVYAVPAEGGDRTPVMARSTASSGARLARLAGELLVSAEASGNLVVLRTPPGAAQFLASALDKAELDGVLGTIGGDDTVMVIGRGTSQADGEALARRLVDLATHAARSDPHPGDPVPGPSETRSPHHPPRSSP
;
A
#
# COMPACT_ATOMS: atom_id res chain seq x y z
N MET A 1 6.62 0.08 -4.52
CA MET A 1 6.51 -1.35 -4.90
C MET A 1 7.80 -1.73 -5.61
N ILE A 2 8.43 -2.82 -5.18
CA ILE A 2 9.70 -3.32 -5.71
C ILE A 2 9.48 -4.73 -6.24
N PHE A 3 9.98 -5.03 -7.44
CA PHE A 3 9.86 -6.35 -8.06
C PHE A 3 11.20 -6.84 -8.62
N ASP A 4 11.67 -7.98 -8.13
CA ASP A 4 12.84 -8.69 -8.67
C ASP A 4 12.43 -9.84 -9.62
N LYS A 5 11.17 -10.26 -9.50
CA LYS A 5 10.55 -11.34 -10.28
C LYS A 5 9.39 -10.79 -11.11
N ALA A 6 9.22 -11.31 -12.32
CA ALA A 6 8.11 -10.94 -13.18
C ALA A 6 6.76 -11.24 -12.52
N THR A 7 5.80 -10.33 -12.67
CA THR A 7 4.44 -10.52 -12.14
C THR A 7 3.44 -9.60 -12.84
N LEU A 8 2.27 -10.15 -13.17
CA LEU A 8 1.12 -9.36 -13.62
C LEU A 8 0.18 -9.13 -12.43
N ARG A 9 -0.33 -10.22 -11.83
CA ARG A 9 -1.34 -10.19 -10.77
C ARG A 9 -0.94 -9.33 -9.58
N THR A 10 0.27 -9.53 -9.05
CA THR A 10 0.73 -8.76 -7.88
C THR A 10 0.90 -7.28 -8.22
N GLN A 11 1.47 -6.95 -9.38
CA GLN A 11 1.69 -5.56 -9.77
C GLN A 11 0.35 -4.85 -9.99
N THR A 12 -0.59 -5.48 -10.70
CA THR A 12 -1.91 -4.92 -10.96
C THR A 12 -2.73 -4.80 -9.67
N SER A 13 -2.74 -5.81 -8.80
CA SER A 13 -3.55 -5.81 -7.58
C SER A 13 -3.08 -4.75 -6.57
N PHE A 14 -1.77 -4.63 -6.34
CA PHE A 14 -1.23 -3.59 -5.48
C PHE A 14 -1.36 -2.20 -6.12
N GLY A 15 -1.08 -2.07 -7.42
CA GLY A 15 -1.19 -0.80 -8.14
C GLY A 15 -2.62 -0.24 -8.09
N ALA A 16 -3.62 -1.06 -8.46
CA ALA A 16 -5.02 -0.68 -8.37
C ALA A 16 -5.46 -0.46 -6.92
N GLY A 17 -5.07 -1.35 -5.99
CA GLY A 17 -5.45 -1.24 -4.59
C GLY A 17 -4.93 0.04 -3.92
N ILE A 18 -3.68 0.42 -4.16
CA ILE A 18 -3.09 1.67 -3.65
C ILE A 18 -3.81 2.88 -4.24
N ALA A 19 -4.09 2.88 -5.54
CA ALA A 19 -4.80 3.98 -6.21
C ALA A 19 -6.25 4.13 -5.68
N GLU A 20 -6.97 3.03 -5.47
CA GLU A 20 -8.32 3.03 -4.88
C GLU A 20 -8.34 3.54 -3.44
N LEU A 21 -7.25 3.36 -2.69
CA LEU A 21 -7.06 3.94 -1.35
C LEU A 21 -6.63 5.42 -1.38
N GLY A 22 -6.49 6.03 -2.57
CA GLY A 22 -6.06 7.42 -2.74
C GLY A 22 -4.54 7.64 -2.65
N GLY A 23 -3.75 6.55 -2.64
CA GLY A 23 -2.29 6.61 -2.67
C GLY A 23 -1.71 6.64 -4.09
N ASN A 24 -0.40 6.88 -4.19
CA ASN A 24 0.34 6.82 -5.45
C ASN A 24 1.32 5.63 -5.46
N PRO A 25 1.10 4.58 -6.28
CA PRO A 25 1.99 3.44 -6.34
C PRO A 25 3.28 3.76 -7.11
N LEU A 26 4.37 4.04 -6.39
CA LEU A 26 5.70 4.16 -6.98
C LEU A 26 6.26 2.77 -7.34
N LEU A 27 6.58 2.54 -8.62
CA LEU A 27 7.22 1.32 -9.10
C LEU A 27 8.75 1.48 -9.13
N VAL A 28 9.46 0.54 -8.52
CA VAL A 28 10.92 0.43 -8.58
C VAL A 28 11.26 -0.94 -9.13
N GLU A 29 11.96 -0.99 -10.26
CA GLU A 29 12.49 -2.24 -10.80
C GLU A 29 13.76 -2.62 -10.04
N GLY A 30 13.70 -3.70 -9.24
CA GLY A 30 14.77 -4.03 -8.28
C GLY A 30 16.07 -4.43 -8.97
N LYS A 31 16.00 -5.13 -10.11
CA LYS A 31 17.16 -5.46 -10.96
C LYS A 31 17.87 -4.22 -11.49
N LEU A 32 17.10 -3.21 -11.92
CA LEU A 32 17.65 -1.96 -12.44
C LEU A 32 18.27 -1.13 -11.31
N ALA A 33 17.64 -1.11 -10.13
CA ALA A 33 18.19 -0.44 -8.94
C ALA A 33 19.44 -1.15 -8.38
N GLY A 34 19.59 -2.45 -8.65
CA GLY A 34 20.71 -3.28 -8.18
C GLY A 34 20.65 -3.55 -6.68
N ILE A 35 19.46 -3.73 -6.13
CA ILE A 35 19.24 -3.95 -4.68
C ILE A 35 19.91 -5.26 -4.27
N GLY A 36 20.72 -5.22 -3.21
CA GLY A 36 21.48 -6.37 -2.71
C GLY A 36 22.72 -6.75 -3.53
N VAL A 37 22.97 -6.09 -4.66
CA VAL A 37 24.12 -6.37 -5.55
C VAL A 37 25.01 -5.15 -5.72
N ARG A 38 24.45 -4.04 -6.20
CA ARG A 38 25.13 -2.75 -6.36
C ARG A 38 25.13 -1.96 -5.05
N GLU A 39 24.03 -2.05 -4.31
CA GLU A 39 23.78 -1.31 -3.07
C GLU A 39 23.16 -2.25 -2.05
N SER A 40 23.56 -2.12 -0.77
CA SER A 40 23.08 -2.98 0.31
C SER A 40 21.56 -2.85 0.48
N VAL A 41 20.90 -3.91 0.93
CA VAL A 41 19.45 -3.86 1.19
C VAL A 41 19.14 -2.83 2.27
N GLU A 42 20.02 -2.70 3.26
CA GLU A 42 19.92 -1.80 4.40
C GLU A 42 19.99 -0.32 3.97
N ASP A 43 20.90 0.04 3.06
CA ASP A 43 21.02 1.41 2.56
C ASP A 43 19.85 1.76 1.64
N VAL A 44 19.45 0.84 0.77
CA VAL A 44 18.24 1.00 -0.05
C VAL A 44 17.02 1.19 0.84
N ALA A 45 16.88 0.42 1.93
CA ALA A 45 15.79 0.56 2.88
C ALA A 45 15.75 1.95 3.51
N ARG A 46 16.90 2.47 3.93
CA ARG A 46 17.02 3.83 4.48
C ARG A 46 16.64 4.89 3.44
N VAL A 47 17.04 4.73 2.18
CA VAL A 47 16.68 5.66 1.11
C VAL A 47 15.18 5.62 0.84
N LEU A 48 14.63 4.44 0.56
CA LEU A 48 13.22 4.28 0.18
C LEU A 48 12.27 4.63 1.31
N GLY A 49 12.57 4.23 2.54
CA GLY A 49 11.76 4.53 3.72
C GLY A 49 11.61 6.02 4.03
N ARG A 50 12.41 6.90 3.41
CA ARG A 50 12.25 8.36 3.47
C ARG A 50 11.36 8.92 2.36
N GLN A 51 11.09 8.15 1.31
CA GLN A 51 10.32 8.58 0.14
C GLN A 51 8.89 8.05 0.13
N VAL A 52 8.62 6.94 0.84
CA VAL A 52 7.32 6.25 0.81
C VAL A 52 6.78 5.97 2.20
N SER A 53 5.47 5.77 2.32
CA SER A 53 4.79 5.40 3.57
C SER A 53 4.75 3.89 3.83
N THR A 54 4.98 3.07 2.81
CA THR A 54 4.97 1.60 2.89
C THR A 54 5.79 1.05 1.72
N ILE A 55 6.56 -0.01 1.98
CA ILE A 55 7.30 -0.74 0.95
C ILE A 55 6.60 -2.07 0.71
N VAL A 56 6.30 -2.37 -0.55
CA VAL A 56 5.83 -3.68 -0.98
C VAL A 56 6.95 -4.29 -1.80
N TRP A 57 7.43 -5.47 -1.45
CA TRP A 57 8.56 -6.11 -2.13
C TRP A 57 8.27 -7.57 -2.48
N ARG A 58 8.43 -7.90 -3.76
CA ARG A 58 8.46 -9.27 -4.29
C ARG A 58 9.89 -9.62 -4.67
N THR A 59 10.48 -10.55 -3.92
CA THR A 59 11.91 -10.87 -3.97
C THR A 59 12.18 -12.37 -3.87
N PHE A 60 13.44 -12.74 -3.67
CA PHE A 60 13.92 -14.11 -3.50
C PHE A 60 13.98 -14.47 -2.00
N ALA A 61 15.12 -14.24 -1.35
CA ALA A 61 15.38 -14.66 0.01
C ALA A 61 14.51 -13.90 1.02
N GLN A 62 13.96 -14.63 1.99
CA GLN A 62 13.22 -14.04 3.10
C GLN A 62 14.08 -13.09 3.95
N SER A 63 15.39 -13.36 4.06
CA SER A 63 16.35 -12.52 4.78
C SER A 63 16.49 -11.12 4.21
N ASP A 64 16.37 -10.96 2.88
CA ASP A 64 16.43 -9.63 2.26
C ASP A 64 15.23 -8.81 2.71
N LEU A 65 14.05 -9.43 2.75
CA LEU A 65 12.82 -8.77 3.19
C LEU A 65 12.89 -8.38 4.67
N GLU A 66 13.48 -9.22 5.51
CA GLU A 66 13.75 -8.95 6.92
C GLU A 66 14.73 -7.78 7.11
N ALA A 67 15.82 -7.74 6.33
CA ALA A 67 16.78 -6.64 6.35
C ALA A 67 16.12 -5.32 5.93
N MET A 68 15.29 -5.33 4.88
CA MET A 68 14.51 -4.16 4.47
C MET A 68 13.57 -3.69 5.58
N ALA A 69 12.84 -4.62 6.22
CA ALA A 69 11.93 -4.31 7.32
C ALA A 69 12.65 -3.71 8.54
N ALA A 70 13.85 -4.21 8.87
CA ALA A 70 14.64 -3.72 9.99
C ALA A 70 15.16 -2.28 9.81
N HIS A 71 15.29 -1.80 8.57
CA HIS A 71 15.96 -0.53 8.27
C HIS A 71 15.10 0.53 7.58
N ALA A 72 13.94 0.17 7.03
CA ALA A 72 13.08 1.10 6.29
C ALA A 72 12.41 2.15 7.18
N GLY A 73 12.08 1.80 8.43
CA GLY A 73 11.31 2.70 9.32
C GLY A 73 9.88 2.97 8.85
N VAL A 74 9.38 2.16 7.90
CA VAL A 74 7.99 2.12 7.42
C VAL A 74 7.61 0.65 7.23
N PRO A 75 6.30 0.29 7.23
CA PRO A 75 5.89 -1.09 7.01
C PRO A 75 6.44 -1.68 5.71
N VAL A 76 6.91 -2.92 5.78
CA VAL A 76 7.40 -3.70 4.63
C VAL A 76 6.49 -4.91 4.43
N VAL A 77 5.92 -5.04 3.24
CA VAL A 77 4.95 -6.07 2.89
C VAL A 77 5.60 -7.10 1.97
N ASN A 78 5.55 -8.36 2.39
CA ASN A 78 5.94 -9.49 1.55
C ASN A 78 4.90 -9.76 0.45
N ALA A 79 5.26 -9.40 -0.78
CA ALA A 79 4.47 -9.63 -1.97
C ALA A 79 4.82 -10.92 -2.72
N LEU A 80 5.87 -11.62 -2.30
CA LEU A 80 6.26 -13.03 -2.51
C LEU A 80 7.77 -13.15 -2.22
N THR A 81 8.16 -14.19 -1.46
CA THR A 81 9.53 -14.69 -1.31
C THR A 81 9.60 -16.16 -1.76
N ASP A 82 10.79 -16.75 -1.76
CA ASP A 82 10.95 -18.18 -2.01
C ASP A 82 10.28 -19.04 -0.93
N ASP A 83 10.15 -18.50 0.28
CA ASP A 83 9.63 -19.22 1.45
C ASP A 83 8.13 -18.96 1.68
N PHE A 84 7.62 -17.75 1.40
CA PHE A 84 6.24 -17.37 1.76
C PHE A 84 5.55 -16.46 0.74
N HIS A 85 4.22 -16.58 0.65
CA HIS A 85 3.35 -15.73 -0.16
C HIS A 85 2.11 -15.24 0.64
N PRO A 86 2.29 -14.50 1.75
CA PRO A 86 1.21 -14.23 2.70
C PRO A 86 0.05 -13.41 2.11
N CYS A 87 0.33 -12.47 1.19
CA CYS A 87 -0.72 -11.68 0.56
C CYS A 87 -1.64 -12.50 -0.37
N GLN A 88 -1.15 -13.63 -0.90
CA GLN A 88 -2.02 -14.57 -1.62
C GLN A 88 -2.95 -15.24 -0.63
N LEU A 89 -2.43 -15.76 0.48
CA LEU A 89 -3.24 -16.50 1.45
C LEU A 89 -4.35 -15.66 2.10
N ILE A 90 -4.15 -14.36 2.30
CA ILE A 90 -5.23 -13.49 2.78
C ILE A 90 -6.34 -13.37 1.73
N ALA A 91 -6.01 -13.39 0.43
CA ALA A 91 -6.98 -13.44 -0.65
C ALA A 91 -7.67 -14.81 -0.74
N ASP A 92 -6.92 -15.89 -0.58
CA ASP A 92 -7.46 -17.25 -0.57
C ASP A 92 -8.47 -17.42 0.56
N LEU A 93 -8.11 -17.03 1.79
CA LEU A 93 -9.00 -17.09 2.96
C LEU A 93 -10.22 -16.18 2.80
N LEU A 94 -10.08 -15.01 2.17
CA LEU A 94 -11.24 -14.16 1.83
C LEU A 94 -12.19 -14.91 0.88
N THR A 95 -11.63 -15.54 -0.16
CA THR A 95 -12.39 -16.28 -1.17
C THR A 95 -13.09 -17.49 -0.57
N VAL A 96 -12.39 -18.30 0.24
CA VAL A 96 -13.01 -19.42 0.97
C VAL A 96 -14.15 -18.91 1.85
N ARG A 97 -13.96 -17.79 2.53
CA ARG A 97 -15.01 -17.23 3.39
C ARG A 97 -16.24 -16.78 2.60
N GLU A 98 -16.06 -16.19 1.43
CA GLU A 98 -17.16 -15.75 0.57
C GLU A 98 -17.95 -16.93 -0.02
N HIS A 99 -17.26 -18.03 -0.36
CA HIS A 99 -17.87 -19.21 -0.96
C HIS A 99 -18.43 -20.21 0.05
N ARG A 100 -17.83 -20.30 1.25
CA ARG A 100 -18.14 -21.35 2.24
C ARG A 100 -18.52 -20.86 3.63
N GLY A 101 -18.41 -19.57 3.92
CA GLY A 101 -18.70 -19.01 5.25
C GLY A 101 -17.54 -19.16 6.23
N ASP A 102 -17.80 -19.57 7.47
CA ASP A 102 -16.80 -19.62 8.52
C ASP A 102 -15.62 -20.54 8.16
N LEU A 103 -14.39 -20.04 8.37
CA LEU A 103 -13.16 -20.77 8.02
C LEU A 103 -12.86 -21.90 9.01
N ALA A 104 -13.09 -21.66 10.30
CA ALA A 104 -12.71 -22.60 11.35
C ALA A 104 -13.41 -23.96 11.18
N GLY A 105 -12.65 -25.04 11.30
CA GLY A 105 -13.12 -26.40 11.13
C GLY A 105 -13.25 -26.88 9.68
N GLN A 106 -13.08 -26.01 8.68
CA GLN A 106 -13.01 -26.45 7.28
C GLN A 106 -11.72 -27.22 6.99
N VAL A 107 -11.81 -28.18 6.07
CA VAL A 107 -10.67 -28.99 5.62
C VAL A 107 -10.13 -28.45 4.30
N VAL A 108 -8.83 -28.13 4.28
CA VAL A 108 -8.10 -27.71 3.08
C VAL A 108 -7.14 -28.82 2.67
N ALA A 109 -7.18 -29.23 1.41
CA ALA A 109 -6.19 -30.12 0.82
C ALA A 109 -5.35 -29.36 -0.21
N PHE A 110 -4.06 -29.18 0.06
CA PHE A 110 -3.10 -28.68 -0.92
C PHE A 110 -2.43 -29.89 -1.59
N VAL A 111 -2.50 -29.98 -2.93
CA VAL A 111 -1.90 -31.06 -3.72
C VAL A 111 -0.85 -30.50 -4.69
N GLY A 112 0.35 -31.08 -4.74
CA GLY A 112 1.41 -30.66 -5.67
C GLY A 112 2.75 -30.44 -4.96
N ASP A 113 3.48 -29.37 -5.32
CA ASP A 113 4.76 -29.03 -4.66
C ASP A 113 4.51 -28.38 -3.29
N GLY A 114 4.37 -29.19 -2.24
CA GLY A 114 4.21 -28.69 -0.89
C GLY A 114 5.41 -27.90 -0.37
N ALA A 115 6.61 -28.12 -0.90
CA ALA A 115 7.84 -27.44 -0.49
C ALA A 115 7.99 -26.03 -1.09
N CYS A 116 6.99 -25.53 -1.82
CA CYS A 116 6.97 -24.16 -2.31
C CYS A 116 6.47 -23.16 -1.25
N ASN A 117 6.52 -21.87 -1.61
CA ASN A 117 6.02 -20.79 -0.77
C ASN A 117 4.51 -20.89 -0.48
N MET A 118 3.72 -21.40 -1.42
CA MET A 118 2.27 -21.59 -1.25
C MET A 118 1.98 -22.69 -0.23
N GLY A 119 2.62 -23.85 -0.33
CA GLY A 119 2.43 -24.94 0.65
C GLY A 119 2.80 -24.51 2.07
N SER A 120 3.93 -23.83 2.22
CA SER A 120 4.36 -23.28 3.52
C SER A 120 3.39 -22.21 4.05
N SER A 121 2.87 -21.36 3.17
CA SER A 121 1.95 -20.29 3.57
C SER A 121 0.55 -20.81 3.90
N TRP A 122 0.05 -21.84 3.20
CA TRP A 122 -1.23 -22.49 3.52
C TRP A 122 -1.21 -23.15 4.89
N LEU A 123 -0.09 -23.80 5.26
CA LEU A 123 0.06 -24.35 6.61
C LEU A 123 -0.13 -23.29 7.69
N LEU A 124 0.55 -22.14 7.56
CA LEU A 124 0.50 -21.07 8.55
C LEU A 124 -0.85 -20.34 8.54
N ALA A 125 -1.33 -19.95 7.36
CA ALA A 125 -2.55 -19.18 7.21
C ALA A 125 -3.79 -20.01 7.57
N GLY A 126 -3.88 -21.25 7.09
CA GLY A 126 -4.98 -22.15 7.41
C GLY A 126 -5.03 -22.51 8.90
N ALA A 127 -3.88 -22.81 9.53
CA ALA A 127 -3.83 -23.01 10.97
C ALA A 127 -4.26 -21.75 11.75
N THR A 128 -3.85 -20.55 11.30
CA THR A 128 -4.26 -19.27 11.90
C THR A 128 -5.77 -19.05 11.79
N ALA A 129 -6.38 -19.49 10.69
CA ALA A 129 -7.82 -19.43 10.46
C ALA A 129 -8.63 -20.56 11.14
N GLY A 130 -7.97 -21.44 11.90
CA GLY A 130 -8.62 -22.58 12.55
C GLY A 130 -9.02 -23.71 11.60
N MET A 131 -8.42 -23.78 10.41
CA MET A 131 -8.68 -24.81 9.41
C MET A 131 -7.84 -26.08 9.66
N HIS A 132 -8.27 -27.19 9.08
CA HIS A 132 -7.52 -28.44 9.03
C HIS A 132 -6.78 -28.54 7.69
N VAL A 133 -5.50 -28.20 7.68
CA VAL A 133 -4.66 -28.17 6.48
C VAL A 133 -3.96 -29.50 6.27
N ARG A 134 -4.20 -30.11 5.10
CA ARG A 134 -3.55 -31.33 4.62
C ARG A 134 -2.67 -30.97 3.42
N ILE A 135 -1.37 -31.22 3.54
CA ILE A 135 -0.43 -31.08 2.43
C ILE A 135 -0.16 -32.46 1.85
N SER A 136 -0.46 -32.66 0.58
CA SER A 136 -0.08 -33.85 -0.17
C SER A 136 0.91 -33.51 -1.26
N ALA A 137 2.06 -34.17 -1.18
CA ALA A 137 3.15 -34.01 -2.12
C ALA A 137 3.96 -35.31 -2.18
N PRO A 138 4.71 -35.55 -3.28
CA PRO A 138 5.70 -36.61 -3.34
C PRO A 138 6.73 -36.51 -2.21
N GLU A 139 7.35 -37.63 -1.86
CA GLU A 139 8.42 -37.65 -0.86
C GLU A 139 9.55 -36.66 -1.20
N GLY A 140 9.96 -35.85 -0.23
CA GLY A 140 10.95 -34.79 -0.42
C GLY A 140 10.39 -33.44 -0.90
N TYR A 141 9.09 -33.34 -1.21
CA TYR A 141 8.42 -32.12 -1.66
C TYR A 141 7.36 -31.61 -0.68
N VAL A 142 7.51 -31.91 0.60
CA VAL A 142 6.68 -31.36 1.69
C VAL A 142 7.37 -30.16 2.36
N PRO A 143 6.63 -29.24 3.01
CA PRO A 143 7.21 -28.17 3.81
C PRO A 143 8.21 -28.69 4.84
N SER A 144 9.15 -27.83 5.22
CA SER A 144 10.13 -28.18 6.24
C SER A 144 9.44 -28.47 7.58
N ARG A 145 10.09 -29.30 8.41
CA ARG A 145 9.58 -29.65 9.74
C ARG A 145 9.32 -28.42 10.60
N ALA A 146 10.16 -27.39 10.49
CA ALA A 146 10.00 -26.13 11.22
C ALA A 146 8.67 -25.42 10.88
N VAL A 147 8.23 -25.45 9.61
CA VAL A 147 6.94 -24.86 9.21
C VAL A 147 5.78 -25.66 9.80
N PHE A 148 5.85 -26.99 9.79
CA PHE A 148 4.85 -27.85 10.43
C PHE A 148 4.77 -27.63 11.95
N ASP A 149 5.91 -27.53 12.63
CA ASP A 149 5.96 -27.30 14.07
C ASP A 149 5.36 -25.91 14.41
N HIS A 150 5.65 -24.89 13.59
CA HIS A 150 5.06 -23.56 13.76
C HIS A 150 3.54 -23.57 13.51
N ALA A 151 3.08 -24.19 12.42
CA ALA A 151 1.65 -24.34 12.15
C ALA A 151 0.94 -25.11 13.27
N SER A 152 1.57 -26.14 13.83
CA SER A 152 1.02 -26.92 14.95
C SER A 152 0.92 -26.08 16.23
N ALA A 153 1.91 -25.22 16.51
CA ALA A 153 1.87 -24.30 17.63
C ALA A 153 0.72 -23.28 17.49
N ILE A 154 0.48 -22.76 16.28
CA ILE A 154 -0.67 -21.88 15.99
C ILE A 154 -1.98 -22.65 16.18
N ALA A 155 -2.07 -23.85 15.61
CA ALA A 155 -3.26 -24.69 15.62
C ALA A 155 -3.73 -25.04 17.05
N ALA A 156 -2.81 -25.16 18.01
CA ALA A 156 -3.13 -25.39 19.41
C ALA A 156 -4.01 -24.29 20.03
N GLY A 157 -3.96 -23.06 19.50
CA GLY A 157 -4.79 -21.94 19.94
C GLY A 157 -6.08 -21.72 19.14
N THR A 158 -6.18 -22.31 17.93
CA THR A 158 -7.28 -22.03 16.99
C THR A 158 -8.23 -23.21 16.79
N GLY A 159 -7.83 -24.42 17.22
CA GLY A 159 -8.57 -25.66 16.98
C GLY A 159 -8.37 -26.28 15.59
N GLY A 160 -7.51 -25.68 14.76
CA GLY A 160 -7.13 -26.22 13.45
C GLY A 160 -6.14 -27.39 13.54
N SER A 161 -5.58 -27.78 12.40
CA SER A 161 -4.48 -28.77 12.34
C SER A 161 -3.63 -28.62 11.09
N ALA A 162 -2.41 -29.16 11.13
CA ALA A 162 -1.48 -29.19 10.00
C ALA A 162 -0.89 -30.60 9.86
N SER A 163 -1.03 -31.23 8.70
CA SER A 163 -0.54 -32.59 8.47
C SER A 163 -0.04 -32.80 7.04
N ALA A 164 1.02 -33.61 6.88
CA ALA A 164 1.40 -34.18 5.60
C ALA A 164 0.61 -35.48 5.35
N VAL A 165 0.04 -35.63 4.17
CA VAL A 165 -0.73 -36.81 3.74
C VAL A 165 -0.14 -37.33 2.43
N PRO A 166 0.54 -38.49 2.43
CA PRO A 166 1.28 -38.96 1.25
C PRO A 166 0.41 -39.29 0.03
N ASP A 167 -0.84 -39.70 0.22
CA ASP A 167 -1.75 -40.03 -0.89
C ASP A 167 -2.62 -38.80 -1.24
N PRO A 168 -2.59 -38.30 -2.49
CA PRO A 168 -3.45 -37.19 -2.91
C PRO A 168 -4.93 -37.52 -2.75
N VAL A 169 -5.35 -38.77 -2.97
CA VAL A 169 -6.76 -39.19 -2.82
C VAL A 169 -7.19 -39.11 -1.35
N GLU A 170 -6.36 -39.60 -0.43
CA GLU A 170 -6.61 -39.47 1.01
C GLU A 170 -6.68 -38.00 1.43
N ALA A 171 -5.78 -37.16 0.91
CA ALA A 171 -5.71 -35.75 1.27
C ALA A 171 -6.99 -35.00 0.88
N VAL A 172 -7.45 -35.16 -0.37
CA VAL A 172 -8.66 -34.49 -0.87
C VAL A 172 -9.95 -35.12 -0.36
N SER A 173 -9.90 -36.34 0.19
CA SER A 173 -11.10 -37.04 0.65
C SER A 173 -11.89 -36.22 1.68
N GLY A 174 -13.11 -35.83 1.30
CA GLY A 174 -13.98 -34.99 2.12
C GLY A 174 -13.45 -33.58 2.41
N ALA A 175 -12.50 -33.07 1.62
CA ALA A 175 -12.03 -31.69 1.74
C ALA A 175 -13.11 -30.68 1.34
N ASP A 176 -13.14 -29.54 2.03
CA ASP A 176 -14.00 -28.38 1.72
C ASP A 176 -13.38 -27.49 0.65
N VAL A 177 -12.04 -27.45 0.62
CA VAL A 177 -11.25 -26.66 -0.32
C VAL A 177 -10.10 -27.52 -0.85
N VAL A 178 -9.89 -27.51 -2.17
CA VAL A 178 -8.77 -28.18 -2.82
C VAL A 178 -7.93 -27.13 -3.54
N VAL A 179 -6.63 -27.13 -3.26
CA VAL A 179 -5.69 -26.11 -3.73
C VAL A 179 -4.53 -26.79 -4.45
N THR A 180 -4.08 -26.19 -5.55
CA THR A 180 -2.82 -26.57 -6.19
C THR A 180 -2.06 -25.33 -6.67
N ASP A 181 -0.81 -25.54 -7.07
CA ASP A 181 0.09 -24.52 -7.60
C ASP A 181 1.01 -25.17 -8.64
N THR A 182 1.66 -24.33 -9.46
CA THR A 182 2.63 -24.78 -10.46
C THR A 182 3.66 -25.71 -9.84
N TRP A 183 3.89 -26.85 -10.50
CA TRP A 183 4.96 -27.75 -10.11
C TRP A 183 6.34 -27.17 -10.35
N ILE A 184 6.45 -26.16 -11.22
CA ILE A 184 7.72 -25.52 -11.61
C ILE A 184 7.69 -24.09 -11.10
N SER A 185 8.32 -23.88 -9.94
CA SER A 185 8.51 -22.55 -9.38
C SER A 185 9.49 -21.73 -10.22
N MET A 186 9.37 -20.40 -10.16
CA MET A 186 10.28 -19.48 -10.85
C MET A 186 11.74 -19.77 -10.47
N GLY A 187 12.61 -19.98 -11.47
CA GLY A 187 14.03 -20.29 -11.28
C GLY A 187 14.38 -21.79 -11.31
N LYS A 188 13.41 -22.69 -11.52
CA LYS A 188 13.62 -24.15 -11.65
C LYS A 188 13.24 -24.69 -13.04
N GLU A 189 13.31 -23.87 -14.08
CA GLU A 189 12.84 -24.21 -15.42
C GLU A 189 13.61 -25.40 -16.03
N THR A 190 14.88 -25.58 -15.66
CA THR A 190 15.71 -26.71 -16.13
C THR A 190 15.30 -28.07 -15.55
N GLU A 191 14.45 -28.09 -14.51
CA GLU A 191 13.96 -29.31 -13.85
C GLU A 191 12.58 -29.76 -14.38
N GLU A 192 12.01 -29.06 -15.35
CA GLU A 192 10.62 -29.21 -15.83
C GLU A 192 10.24 -30.67 -16.13
N GLU A 193 11.02 -31.39 -16.94
CA GLU A 193 10.70 -32.76 -17.33
C GLU A 193 10.72 -33.73 -16.14
N ALA A 194 11.69 -33.57 -15.24
CA ALA A 194 11.82 -34.43 -14.07
C ALA A 194 10.65 -34.20 -13.10
N ARG A 195 10.31 -32.93 -12.84
CA ARG A 195 9.21 -32.56 -11.94
C ARG A 195 7.86 -32.97 -12.51
N THR A 196 7.63 -32.78 -13.80
CA THR A 196 6.38 -33.21 -14.46
C THR A 196 6.09 -34.70 -14.25
N ARG A 197 7.11 -35.56 -14.34
CA ARG A 197 6.94 -37.00 -14.07
C ARG A 197 6.64 -37.31 -12.60
N VAL A 198 7.30 -36.61 -11.69
CA VAL A 198 7.15 -36.83 -10.24
C VAL A 198 5.79 -36.36 -9.73
N PHE A 199 5.29 -35.23 -10.23
CA PHE A 199 4.03 -34.64 -9.78
C PHE A 199 2.79 -35.07 -10.57
N ALA A 200 2.92 -35.80 -11.67
CA ALA A 200 1.78 -36.26 -12.46
C ALA A 200 0.66 -36.93 -11.62
N PRO A 201 0.94 -37.76 -10.60
CA PRO A 201 -0.10 -38.32 -9.73
C PRO A 201 -0.84 -37.31 -8.84
N TRP A 202 -0.29 -36.10 -8.67
CA TRP A 202 -0.88 -34.97 -7.90
C TRP A 202 -1.59 -33.95 -8.78
N SER A 203 -1.76 -34.22 -10.08
CA SER A 203 -2.55 -33.38 -10.96
C SER A 203 -3.99 -33.30 -10.47
N LEU A 204 -4.48 -32.07 -10.29
CA LEU A 204 -5.85 -31.80 -9.92
C LEU A 204 -6.76 -31.99 -11.14
N THR A 205 -7.20 -33.23 -11.32
CA THR A 205 -8.15 -33.66 -12.35
C THR A 205 -9.57 -33.79 -11.78
N ALA A 206 -10.57 -33.91 -12.65
CA ALA A 206 -11.94 -34.19 -12.23
C ALA A 206 -12.04 -35.49 -11.40
N ASP A 207 -11.26 -36.52 -11.75
CA ASP A 207 -11.22 -37.78 -11.01
C ASP A 207 -10.70 -37.58 -9.57
N LEU A 208 -9.62 -36.81 -9.39
CA LEU A 208 -9.11 -36.49 -8.06
C LEU A 208 -10.11 -35.63 -7.27
N LEU A 209 -10.66 -34.59 -7.92
CA LEU A 209 -11.63 -33.68 -7.30
C LEU A 209 -12.91 -34.40 -6.86
N ALA A 210 -13.34 -35.46 -7.56
CA ALA A 210 -14.52 -36.24 -7.21
C ALA A 210 -14.45 -36.93 -5.84
N HIS A 211 -13.26 -37.04 -5.24
CA HIS A 211 -13.09 -37.53 -3.87
C HIS A 211 -13.30 -36.45 -2.80
N ALA A 212 -13.25 -35.17 -3.18
CA ALA A 212 -13.59 -34.06 -2.29
C ALA A 212 -15.10 -33.96 -2.07
N LYS A 213 -15.55 -32.99 -1.27
CA LYS A 213 -16.98 -32.74 -1.13
C LYS A 213 -17.58 -32.30 -2.49
N PRO A 214 -18.84 -32.65 -2.80
CA PRO A 214 -19.48 -32.23 -4.06
C PRO A 214 -19.58 -30.71 -4.25
N ASP A 215 -19.52 -29.96 -3.14
CA ASP A 215 -19.55 -28.49 -3.11
C ASP A 215 -18.15 -27.89 -2.78
N ALA A 216 -17.07 -28.67 -2.88
CA ALA A 216 -15.73 -28.20 -2.56
C ALA A 216 -15.32 -27.03 -3.46
N THR A 217 -14.58 -26.06 -2.91
CA THR A 217 -14.04 -24.93 -3.66
C THR A 217 -12.64 -25.26 -4.16
N VAL A 218 -12.37 -25.01 -5.44
CA VAL A 218 -11.03 -25.17 -6.04
C VAL A 218 -10.34 -23.81 -6.15
N LEU A 219 -9.09 -23.75 -5.69
CA LEU A 219 -8.24 -22.56 -5.74
C LEU A 219 -6.90 -22.84 -6.43
N HIS A 220 -6.34 -21.80 -7.05
CA HIS A 220 -5.06 -21.82 -7.75
C HIS A 220 -4.52 -20.39 -7.89
N CYS A 221 -3.33 -20.11 -7.34
CA CYS A 221 -2.80 -18.73 -7.21
C CYS A 221 -2.42 -18.02 -8.53
N LEU A 222 -2.26 -18.81 -9.61
CA LEU A 222 -1.93 -18.41 -10.98
C LEU A 222 -0.51 -17.86 -11.19
N PRO A 223 0.11 -18.11 -12.35
CA PRO A 223 -0.48 -18.69 -13.56
C PRO A 223 -0.59 -20.21 -13.48
N ALA A 224 -1.61 -20.78 -14.13
CA ALA A 224 -1.81 -22.22 -14.24
C ALA A 224 -1.29 -22.74 -15.59
N TYR A 225 -0.63 -23.90 -15.56
CA TYR A 225 -0.27 -24.73 -16.70
C TYR A 225 -1.33 -25.83 -16.85
N ARG A 226 -2.32 -25.55 -17.71
CA ARG A 226 -3.41 -26.49 -18.00
C ARG A 226 -2.88 -27.85 -18.45
N GLY A 227 -3.44 -28.92 -17.88
CA GLY A 227 -3.02 -30.30 -18.15
C GLY A 227 -1.77 -30.76 -17.38
N LYS A 228 -1.21 -29.90 -16.52
CA LYS A 228 -0.17 -30.25 -15.55
C LYS A 228 -0.76 -30.29 -14.14
N GLU A 229 -0.52 -29.28 -13.32
CA GLU A 229 -1.02 -29.23 -11.94
C GLU A 229 -2.54 -29.20 -11.84
N ILE A 230 -3.21 -28.66 -12.87
CA ILE A 230 -4.66 -28.58 -12.91
C ILE A 230 -5.19 -28.89 -14.30
N ALA A 231 -6.26 -29.68 -14.37
CA ALA A 231 -6.98 -29.95 -15.60
C ALA A 231 -7.81 -28.73 -16.01
N GLU A 232 -8.01 -28.55 -17.31
CA GLU A 232 -8.78 -27.41 -17.85
C GLU A 232 -10.24 -27.42 -17.40
N ASP A 233 -10.86 -28.59 -17.34
CA ASP A 233 -12.24 -28.78 -16.90
C ASP A 233 -12.45 -28.53 -15.40
N VAL A 234 -11.41 -28.70 -14.58
CA VAL A 234 -11.42 -28.31 -13.17
C VAL A 234 -11.20 -26.80 -13.03
N LEU A 235 -10.24 -26.22 -13.75
CA LEU A 235 -9.94 -24.79 -13.68
C LEU A 235 -11.13 -23.92 -14.13
N GLU A 236 -11.84 -24.33 -15.18
CA GLU A 236 -13.05 -23.66 -15.68
C GLU A 236 -14.35 -24.26 -15.10
N GLY A 237 -14.22 -25.24 -14.20
CA GLY A 237 -15.32 -26.01 -13.67
C GLY A 237 -16.18 -25.23 -12.66
N PRO A 238 -17.38 -25.75 -12.32
CA PRO A 238 -18.32 -25.06 -11.44
C PRO A 238 -17.84 -24.92 -9.98
N GLN A 239 -16.84 -25.70 -9.58
CA GLN A 239 -16.22 -25.65 -8.26
C GLN A 239 -15.05 -24.67 -8.18
N SER A 240 -14.60 -24.13 -9.33
CA SER A 240 -13.47 -23.20 -9.41
C SER A 240 -13.85 -21.81 -8.91
N ALA A 241 -13.08 -21.28 -7.96
CA ALA A 241 -13.15 -19.89 -7.52
C ALA A 241 -11.89 -19.11 -7.92
N VAL A 242 -11.09 -19.61 -8.87
CA VAL A 242 -9.76 -19.08 -9.21
C VAL A 242 -9.80 -17.61 -9.69
N TRP A 243 -10.86 -17.20 -10.36
CA TRP A 243 -11.01 -15.83 -10.84
C TRP A 243 -11.41 -14.85 -9.72
N ASP A 244 -12.31 -15.29 -8.83
CA ASP A 244 -12.67 -14.54 -7.62
C ASP A 244 -11.46 -14.42 -6.69
N GLU A 245 -10.68 -15.50 -6.53
CA GLU A 245 -9.40 -15.53 -5.82
C GLU A 245 -8.43 -14.47 -6.37
N ALA A 246 -8.27 -14.42 -7.70
CA ALA A 246 -7.41 -13.45 -8.35
C ALA A 246 -7.87 -12.01 -8.16
N GLU A 247 -9.18 -11.74 -8.18
CA GLU A 247 -9.74 -10.41 -7.86
C GLU A 247 -9.53 -10.06 -6.38
N ASN A 248 -9.77 -11.02 -5.48
CA ASN A 248 -9.68 -10.85 -4.04
C ASN A 248 -8.28 -10.46 -3.56
N ARG A 249 -7.24 -10.72 -4.35
CA ARG A 249 -5.89 -10.15 -4.15
C ARG A 249 -5.92 -8.65 -3.93
N ARG A 250 -6.68 -7.91 -4.75
CA ARG A 250 -6.82 -6.45 -4.64
C ARG A 250 -7.45 -6.06 -3.30
N HIS A 251 -8.51 -6.74 -2.91
CA HIS A 251 -9.27 -6.43 -1.69
C HIS A 251 -8.50 -6.78 -0.43
N ALA A 252 -7.91 -7.98 -0.39
CA ALA A 252 -7.03 -8.44 0.67
C ALA A 252 -5.83 -7.50 0.88
N GLN A 253 -5.16 -7.11 -0.21
CA GLN A 253 -4.00 -6.21 -0.10
C GLN A 253 -4.37 -4.81 0.36
N LYS A 254 -5.52 -4.26 -0.06
CA LYS A 254 -6.04 -3.00 0.52
C LYS A 254 -6.21 -3.11 2.03
N ALA A 255 -6.83 -4.20 2.50
CA ALA A 255 -7.02 -4.43 3.93
C ALA A 255 -5.67 -4.52 4.68
N VAL A 256 -4.69 -5.24 4.12
CA VAL A 256 -3.33 -5.32 4.68
C VAL A 256 -2.68 -3.94 4.78
N LEU A 257 -2.73 -3.15 3.72
CA LEU A 257 -2.13 -1.82 3.68
C LEU A 257 -2.79 -0.88 4.70
N VAL A 258 -4.12 -0.84 4.74
CA VAL A 258 -4.87 -0.02 5.71
C VAL A 258 -4.51 -0.42 7.13
N TRP A 259 -4.54 -1.71 7.44
CA TRP A 259 -4.24 -2.22 8.79
C TRP A 259 -2.80 -1.91 9.24
N LEU A 260 -1.82 -2.00 8.34
CA LEU A 260 -0.42 -1.65 8.64
C LEU A 260 -0.24 -0.15 8.84
N MET A 261 -0.89 0.68 8.01
CA MET A 261 -0.83 2.14 8.14
C MET A 261 -1.52 2.62 9.41
N GLU A 262 -2.64 2.01 9.80
CA GLU A 262 -3.34 2.30 11.06
C GLU A 262 -2.48 1.96 12.26
N ARG A 263 -1.83 0.79 12.28
CA ARG A 263 -0.92 0.41 13.38
C ARG A 263 0.30 1.31 13.47
N ALA A 264 0.87 1.71 12.34
CA ALA A 264 1.95 2.71 12.31
C ALA A 264 1.49 4.11 12.75
N ALA A 265 0.19 4.41 12.74
CA ALA A 265 -0.39 5.67 13.23
C ALA A 265 -0.92 5.59 14.67
N ASN A 266 -1.27 4.38 15.16
CA ASN A 266 -1.82 4.12 16.49
C ASN A 266 -0.81 4.35 17.62
N GLU A 267 0.48 4.38 17.33
CA GLU A 267 1.53 4.69 18.31
C GLU A 267 1.25 6.05 19.00
N LEU A 268 0.69 7.03 18.27
CA LEU A 268 0.28 8.30 18.86
C LEU A 268 -1.01 8.19 19.69
N ALA A 269 -1.97 7.37 19.28
CA ALA A 269 -3.19 7.13 20.05
C ALA A 269 -2.88 6.41 21.38
N GLU A 270 -1.93 5.48 21.37
CA GLU A 270 -1.43 4.79 22.57
C GLU A 270 -0.67 5.76 23.49
N LEU A 271 0.24 6.59 22.94
CA LEU A 271 0.91 7.64 23.71
C LEU A 271 -0.07 8.65 24.35
N LEU A 272 -1.14 9.01 23.64
CA LEU A 272 -2.20 9.87 24.17
C LEU A 272 -3.04 9.16 25.23
N ALA A 273 -3.33 7.87 25.06
CA ALA A 273 -4.02 7.07 26.06
C ALA A 273 -3.20 6.94 27.36
N ASP A 274 -1.89 6.75 27.26
CA ASP A 274 -0.96 6.77 28.40
C ASP A 274 -0.92 8.14 29.09
N ALA A 275 -1.13 9.22 28.34
CA ALA A 275 -1.32 10.57 28.86
C ALA A 275 -2.76 10.86 29.38
N GLY A 276 -3.63 9.84 29.41
CA GLY A 276 -5.01 9.94 29.91
C GLY A 276 -6.04 10.48 28.91
N VAL A 277 -5.67 10.61 27.64
CA VAL A 277 -6.52 11.16 26.58
C VAL A 277 -7.03 10.03 25.68
N SER A 278 -8.32 9.71 25.79
CA SER A 278 -8.96 8.72 24.92
C SER A 278 -9.38 9.36 23.59
N VAL A 279 -8.80 8.86 22.50
CA VAL A 279 -9.08 9.32 21.13
C VAL A 279 -9.33 8.12 20.22
N THR A 280 -10.27 8.25 19.30
CA THR A 280 -10.44 7.28 18.19
C THR A 280 -9.54 7.68 17.03
N GLN A 281 -9.22 6.76 16.11
CA GLN A 281 -8.44 7.08 14.91
C GLN A 281 -9.05 8.20 14.05
N ALA A 282 -10.38 8.24 13.96
CA ALA A 282 -11.09 9.32 13.24
C ALA A 282 -10.91 10.67 13.95
N THR A 283 -10.96 10.67 15.29
CA THR A 283 -10.70 11.86 16.11
C THR A 283 -9.25 12.30 15.97
N LEU A 284 -8.30 11.36 16.07
CA LEU A 284 -6.87 11.63 15.95
C LEU A 284 -6.49 12.18 14.58
N SER A 285 -6.95 11.56 13.48
CA SER A 285 -6.68 12.02 12.12
C SER A 285 -7.27 13.41 11.88
N ARG A 286 -8.50 13.67 12.36
CA ARG A 286 -9.13 14.99 12.26
C ARG A 286 -8.36 16.02 13.08
N ASP A 287 -8.03 15.70 14.32
CA ASP A 287 -7.41 16.64 15.24
C ASP A 287 -5.95 16.92 14.85
N LEU A 288 -5.21 15.94 14.33
CA LEU A 288 -3.88 16.16 13.73
C LEU A 288 -3.95 17.07 12.50
N LEU A 289 -4.97 16.92 11.66
CA LEU A 289 -5.22 17.81 10.54
C LEU A 289 -5.59 19.22 11.02
N ASP A 290 -6.36 19.34 12.11
CA ASP A 290 -6.78 20.60 12.72
C ASP A 290 -5.62 21.32 13.43
N LEU A 291 -4.67 20.56 13.97
CA LEU A 291 -3.42 21.05 14.57
C LEU A 291 -2.32 21.33 13.54
N ASP A 292 -2.58 21.10 12.25
CA ASP A 292 -1.59 21.21 11.17
C ASP A 292 -0.33 20.37 11.44
N ALA A 293 -0.52 19.24 12.11
CA ALA A 293 0.56 18.37 12.55
C ALA A 293 1.22 17.70 11.34
N VAL A 294 2.52 17.90 11.19
CA VAL A 294 3.32 17.35 10.11
C VAL A 294 4.19 16.21 10.63
N LYS A 295 4.37 15.15 9.83
CA LYS A 295 5.35 14.10 10.13
C LYS A 295 6.75 14.64 9.88
N VAL A 296 7.52 14.80 10.95
CA VAL A 296 8.93 15.19 10.91
C VAL A 296 9.79 14.05 11.45
N ARG A 297 11.05 14.01 11.04
CA ARG A 297 11.97 12.96 11.46
C ARG A 297 12.97 13.54 12.46
N THR A 298 13.12 12.91 13.62
CA THR A 298 14.09 13.32 14.64
C THR A 298 15.52 13.07 14.16
N PRO A 299 16.54 13.68 14.79
CA PRO A 299 17.95 13.41 14.49
C PRO A 299 18.32 11.91 14.59
N GLU A 300 17.61 11.16 15.43
CA GLU A 300 17.76 9.72 15.64
C GLU A 300 17.02 8.88 14.57
N GLY A 301 16.36 9.52 13.61
CA GLY A 301 15.71 8.88 12.47
C GLY A 301 14.26 8.44 12.71
N GLN A 302 13.72 8.71 13.90
CA GLN A 302 12.36 8.35 14.30
C GLN A 302 11.34 9.33 13.70
N LEU A 303 10.21 8.81 13.20
CA LEU A 303 9.14 9.63 12.62
C LEU A 303 8.18 10.06 13.74
N VAL A 304 8.04 11.37 13.96
CA VAL A 304 7.17 11.96 14.98
C VAL A 304 6.23 12.99 14.33
N TYR A 305 5.04 13.16 14.90
CA TYR A 305 4.18 14.27 14.54
C TYR A 305 4.65 15.54 15.28
N ALA A 306 4.91 16.61 14.54
CA ALA A 306 5.18 17.93 15.09
C ALA A 306 4.07 18.89 14.73
N VAL A 307 3.60 19.63 15.73
CA VAL A 307 2.64 20.73 15.58
C VAL A 307 3.45 22.02 15.40
N PRO A 308 3.37 22.72 14.26
CA PRO A 308 4.22 23.87 13.96
C PRO A 308 4.23 25.00 15.01
N ALA A 309 3.18 25.09 15.85
CA ALA A 309 3.12 26.07 16.94
C ALA A 309 4.16 25.82 18.06
N GLU A 310 4.67 24.59 18.22
CA GLU A 310 5.61 24.20 19.28
C GLU A 310 7.02 23.91 18.73
N GLY A 311 7.75 24.95 18.32
CA GLY A 311 9.22 24.96 18.52
C GLY A 311 10.18 25.16 17.35
N GLY A 312 9.78 25.73 16.21
CA GLY A 312 10.73 26.20 15.18
C GLY A 312 10.06 27.14 14.20
N ASP A 313 10.66 28.32 13.97
CA ASP A 313 10.18 29.49 13.22
C ASP A 313 8.65 29.73 13.15
N ARG A 314 8.22 30.74 13.92
CA ARG A 314 6.85 30.92 14.44
C ARG A 314 6.09 32.05 13.73
N THR A 315 5.92 31.95 12.41
CA THR A 315 4.97 32.84 11.72
C THR A 315 3.63 32.12 11.57
N PRO A 316 2.55 32.57 12.25
CA PRO A 316 1.27 31.86 12.27
C PRO A 316 0.53 32.07 10.95
N VAL A 317 -0.05 31.00 10.38
CA VAL A 317 -1.22 31.14 9.51
C VAL A 317 -2.38 30.43 10.19
N MET A 318 -3.36 31.21 10.62
CA MET A 318 -4.50 30.79 11.43
C MET A 318 -5.43 29.78 10.73
N ALA A 319 -6.15 29.04 11.57
CA ALA A 319 -7.16 28.03 11.25
C ALA A 319 -8.27 28.48 10.27
N ARG A 320 -8.78 27.45 9.57
CA ARG A 320 -9.69 27.41 8.42
C ARG A 320 -10.84 28.42 8.41
N SER A 321 -10.80 29.30 7.41
CA SER A 321 -11.96 29.74 6.63
C SER A 321 -11.68 29.41 5.14
N THR A 322 -12.57 29.73 4.21
CA THR A 322 -12.29 29.71 2.75
C THR A 322 -10.96 30.39 2.36
N ALA A 323 -10.42 31.24 3.24
CA ALA A 323 -9.07 31.82 3.13
C ALA A 323 -7.93 30.79 3.16
N SER A 324 -8.05 29.63 3.85
CA SER A 324 -6.95 28.64 3.97
C SER A 324 -6.78 27.80 2.69
N SER A 325 -7.88 27.44 2.03
CA SER A 325 -7.83 26.75 0.73
C SER A 325 -7.26 27.69 -0.34
N GLY A 326 -7.63 28.97 -0.29
CA GLY A 326 -7.05 30.02 -1.14
C GLY A 326 -5.55 30.21 -0.94
N ALA A 327 -5.07 30.26 0.31
CA ALA A 327 -3.63 30.40 0.62
C ALA A 327 -2.81 29.18 0.17
N ARG A 328 -3.32 27.96 0.38
CA ARG A 328 -2.69 26.73 -0.11
C ARG A 328 -2.62 26.70 -1.64
N LEU A 329 -3.72 27.08 -2.30
CA LEU A 329 -3.75 27.17 -3.75
C LEU A 329 -2.76 28.23 -4.25
N ALA A 330 -2.66 29.38 -3.59
CA ALA A 330 -1.73 30.44 -3.94
C ALA A 330 -0.28 29.97 -3.92
N ARG A 331 0.12 29.26 -2.85
CA ARG A 331 1.45 28.65 -2.75
C ARG A 331 1.71 27.62 -3.84
N LEU A 332 0.81 26.65 -4.02
CA LEU A 332 0.97 25.61 -5.04
C LEU A 332 0.99 26.19 -6.45
N ALA A 333 0.17 27.21 -6.73
CA ALA A 333 0.20 27.91 -8.00
C ALA A 333 1.53 28.66 -8.17
N GLY A 334 2.05 29.32 -7.14
CA GLY A 334 3.36 29.98 -7.17
C GLY A 334 4.53 29.02 -7.45
N GLU A 335 4.46 27.80 -6.94
CA GLU A 335 5.48 26.77 -7.12
C GLU A 335 5.37 26.01 -8.45
N LEU A 336 4.14 25.71 -8.89
CA LEU A 336 3.89 24.72 -9.94
C LEU A 336 3.31 25.32 -11.24
N LEU A 337 2.75 26.54 -11.22
CA LEU A 337 2.18 27.15 -12.41
C LEU A 337 3.26 27.78 -13.29
N VAL A 338 3.46 27.22 -14.48
CA VAL A 338 4.41 27.73 -15.48
C VAL A 338 3.75 28.74 -16.42
N SER A 339 2.54 28.45 -16.90
CA SER A 339 1.76 29.36 -17.74
C SER A 339 0.27 29.05 -17.65
N ALA A 340 -0.56 30.03 -18.04
CA ALA A 340 -2.01 29.89 -18.15
C ALA A 340 -2.50 30.56 -19.44
N GLU A 341 -3.22 29.81 -20.27
CA GLU A 341 -3.77 30.29 -21.54
C GLU A 341 -5.26 29.94 -21.65
N ALA A 342 -6.06 30.78 -22.30
CA ALA A 342 -7.51 30.61 -22.39
C ALA A 342 -7.99 30.36 -23.82
N SER A 343 -8.94 29.45 -23.97
CA SER A 343 -9.67 29.17 -25.21
C SER A 343 -11.16 28.95 -24.89
N GLY A 344 -11.98 29.95 -25.20
CA GLY A 344 -13.38 30.01 -24.76
C GLY A 344 -13.48 30.03 -23.25
N ASN A 345 -14.27 29.12 -22.70
CA ASN A 345 -14.38 28.93 -21.25
C ASN A 345 -13.35 27.94 -20.68
N LEU A 346 -12.44 27.42 -21.50
CA LEU A 346 -11.38 26.51 -21.05
C LEU A 346 -10.11 27.31 -20.77
N VAL A 347 -9.45 27.01 -19.66
CA VAL A 347 -8.12 27.54 -19.33
C VAL A 347 -7.16 26.37 -19.23
N VAL A 348 -6.07 26.44 -19.97
CA VAL A 348 -4.99 25.45 -19.97
C VAL A 348 -3.84 26.00 -19.13
N LEU A 349 -3.52 25.29 -18.06
CA LEU A 349 -2.38 25.57 -17.20
C LEU A 349 -1.25 24.60 -17.53
N ARG A 350 -0.01 25.10 -17.59
CA ARG A 350 1.19 24.27 -17.73
C ARG A 350 1.90 24.16 -16.39
N THR A 351 2.40 22.97 -16.07
CA THR A 351 3.17 22.67 -14.86
C THR A 351 4.46 21.92 -15.23
N PRO A 352 5.40 21.72 -14.28
CA PRO A 352 6.42 20.69 -14.44
C PRO A 352 5.78 19.30 -14.63
N PRO A 353 6.48 18.34 -15.28
CA PRO A 353 6.01 16.96 -15.41
C PRO A 353 5.66 16.34 -14.05
N GLY A 354 4.56 15.59 -14.00
CA GLY A 354 4.02 14.94 -12.80
C GLY A 354 3.30 15.88 -11.81
N ALA A 355 3.26 17.19 -12.05
CA ALA A 355 2.71 18.16 -11.09
C ALA A 355 1.23 18.51 -11.33
N ALA A 356 0.70 18.23 -12.52
CA ALA A 356 -0.62 18.74 -12.92
C ALA A 356 -1.77 18.21 -12.04
N GLN A 357 -1.75 16.94 -11.65
CA GLN A 357 -2.76 16.35 -10.76
C GLN A 357 -2.85 17.05 -9.39
N PHE A 358 -1.70 17.47 -8.85
CA PHE A 358 -1.65 18.14 -7.56
C PHE A 358 -2.27 19.54 -7.63
N LEU A 359 -1.96 20.29 -8.69
CA LEU A 359 -2.53 21.62 -8.92
C LEU A 359 -4.04 21.55 -9.22
N ALA A 360 -4.46 20.58 -10.03
CA ALA A 360 -5.87 20.30 -10.33
C ALA A 360 -6.69 20.01 -9.04
N SER A 361 -6.20 19.10 -8.20
CA SER A 361 -6.86 18.79 -6.92
C SER A 361 -6.94 20.00 -5.98
N ALA A 362 -5.92 20.86 -5.97
CA ALA A 362 -5.93 22.08 -5.18
C ALA A 362 -6.96 23.10 -5.70
N LEU A 363 -7.10 23.24 -7.01
CA LEU A 363 -8.09 24.12 -7.65
C LEU A 363 -9.53 23.68 -7.33
N ASP A 364 -9.82 22.38 -7.42
CA ASP A 364 -11.16 21.85 -7.11
C ASP A 364 -11.51 22.03 -5.63
N LYS A 365 -10.56 21.79 -4.72
CA LYS A 365 -10.75 21.99 -3.26
C LYS A 365 -10.85 23.45 -2.85
N ALA A 366 -10.33 24.37 -3.66
CA ALA A 366 -10.42 25.80 -3.39
C ALA A 366 -11.79 26.38 -3.75
N GLU A 367 -12.64 25.63 -4.45
CA GLU A 367 -14.00 26.03 -4.84
C GLU A 367 -14.03 27.44 -5.46
N LEU A 368 -13.10 27.73 -6.36
CA LEU A 368 -12.97 29.07 -6.95
C LEU A 368 -14.24 29.47 -7.70
N ASP A 369 -14.79 30.64 -7.33
CA ASP A 369 -15.91 31.24 -8.06
C ASP A 369 -15.60 31.33 -9.56
N GLY A 370 -16.53 30.83 -10.38
CA GLY A 370 -16.39 30.80 -11.84
C GLY A 370 -15.68 29.56 -12.40
N VAL A 371 -15.20 28.63 -11.57
CA VAL A 371 -14.69 27.32 -12.00
C VAL A 371 -15.80 26.27 -11.89
N LEU A 372 -15.98 25.49 -12.96
CA LEU A 372 -16.88 24.34 -13.01
C LEU A 372 -16.19 23.08 -12.50
N GLY A 373 -14.91 22.89 -12.87
CA GLY A 373 -14.05 21.80 -12.41
C GLY A 373 -12.73 21.74 -13.19
N THR A 374 -11.84 20.85 -12.79
CA THR A 374 -10.53 20.67 -13.44
C THR A 374 -10.27 19.23 -13.92
N ILE A 375 -9.37 19.09 -14.89
CA ILE A 375 -8.82 17.80 -15.33
C ILE A 375 -7.29 17.91 -15.33
N GLY A 376 -6.63 17.11 -14.50
CA GLY A 376 -5.17 16.99 -14.48
C GLY A 376 -4.68 15.97 -15.51
N GLY A 377 -3.64 16.34 -16.25
CA GLY A 377 -2.80 15.44 -17.05
C GLY A 377 -1.48 15.14 -16.32
N ASP A 378 -0.38 15.04 -17.08
CA ASP A 378 0.98 14.92 -16.52
C ASP A 378 1.59 16.31 -16.23
N ASP A 379 1.68 17.15 -17.26
CA ASP A 379 2.27 18.50 -17.21
C ASP A 379 1.25 19.62 -17.53
N THR A 380 -0.03 19.26 -17.62
CA THR A 380 -1.10 20.14 -18.08
C THR A 380 -2.35 20.00 -17.21
N VAL A 381 -2.94 21.10 -16.79
CA VAL A 381 -4.28 21.13 -16.16
C VAL A 381 -5.24 21.84 -17.09
N MET A 382 -6.37 21.21 -17.39
CA MET A 382 -7.49 21.87 -18.05
C MET A 382 -8.50 22.32 -16.99
N VAL A 383 -8.72 23.62 -16.88
CA VAL A 383 -9.71 24.23 -16.00
C VAL A 383 -10.92 24.62 -16.84
N ILE A 384 -12.10 24.15 -16.45
CA ILE A 384 -13.35 24.46 -17.13
C ILE A 384 -14.03 25.60 -16.36
N GLY A 385 -14.14 26.76 -16.98
CA GLY A 385 -14.86 27.91 -16.45
C GLY A 385 -16.37 27.78 -16.63
N ARG A 386 -17.14 28.39 -15.73
CA ARG A 386 -18.61 28.50 -15.80
C ARG A 386 -19.09 29.60 -16.75
N GLY A 387 -18.21 30.55 -17.09
CA GLY A 387 -18.47 31.52 -18.14
C GLY A 387 -18.60 30.84 -19.50
N THR A 388 -19.10 31.57 -20.49
CA THR A 388 -19.32 31.03 -21.86
C THR A 388 -18.55 31.81 -22.92
N SER A 389 -17.81 32.85 -22.53
CA SER A 389 -17.08 33.71 -23.47
C SER A 389 -15.56 33.57 -23.32
N GLN A 390 -14.85 33.89 -24.40
CA GLN A 390 -13.38 34.00 -24.39
C GLN A 390 -12.89 34.96 -23.30
N ALA A 391 -13.61 36.07 -23.09
CA ALA A 391 -13.26 37.05 -22.08
C ALA A 391 -13.34 36.48 -20.65
N ASP A 392 -14.28 35.57 -20.37
CA ASP A 392 -14.39 34.90 -19.07
C ASP A 392 -13.19 33.98 -18.82
N GLY A 393 -12.78 33.22 -19.85
CA GLY A 393 -11.59 32.37 -19.79
C GLY A 393 -10.31 33.17 -19.57
N GLU A 394 -10.13 34.29 -20.28
CA GLU A 394 -8.98 35.17 -20.11
C GLU A 394 -8.94 35.86 -18.73
N ALA A 395 -10.11 36.20 -18.17
CA ALA A 395 -10.20 36.71 -16.81
C ALA A 395 -9.82 35.64 -15.78
N LEU A 396 -10.28 34.40 -15.97
CA LEU A 396 -9.94 33.27 -15.11
C LEU A 396 -8.44 32.92 -15.19
N ALA A 397 -7.85 32.88 -16.38
CA ALA A 397 -6.42 32.65 -16.57
C ALA A 397 -5.57 33.72 -15.87
N ARG A 398 -5.92 35.00 -16.03
CA ARG A 398 -5.25 36.11 -15.32
C ARG A 398 -5.35 35.95 -13.81
N ARG A 399 -6.54 35.65 -13.29
CA ARG A 399 -6.73 35.42 -11.85
C ARG A 399 -5.84 34.31 -11.30
N LEU A 400 -5.64 33.22 -12.05
CA LEU A 400 -4.79 32.10 -11.63
C LEU A 400 -3.29 32.49 -11.65
N VAL A 401 -2.85 33.27 -12.64
CA VAL A 401 -1.48 33.82 -12.68
C VAL A 401 -1.25 34.84 -11.58
N ASP A 402 -2.23 35.70 -11.30
CA ASP A 402 -2.15 36.68 -10.22
C ASP A 402 -2.05 35.98 -8.86
N LEU A 403 -2.79 34.89 -8.69
CA LEU A 403 -2.76 34.08 -7.49
C LEU A 403 -1.39 33.39 -7.27
N ALA A 404 -0.73 32.95 -8.35
CA ALA A 404 0.64 32.42 -8.30
C ALA A 404 1.69 33.50 -7.98
N THR A 405 1.55 34.70 -8.56
CA THR A 405 2.53 35.79 -8.39
C THR A 405 2.41 36.52 -7.05
N HIS A 406 1.23 36.60 -6.45
CA HIS A 406 1.05 37.18 -5.12
C HIS A 406 1.70 36.30 -4.02
N ALA A 407 1.67 34.97 -4.17
CA ALA A 407 2.35 34.06 -3.25
C ALA A 407 3.88 34.22 -3.27
N ALA A 408 4.47 34.43 -4.45
CA ALA A 408 5.90 34.62 -4.62
C ALA A 408 6.44 35.95 -4.04
N ARG A 409 5.57 36.94 -3.78
CA ARG A 409 5.95 38.25 -3.21
C ARG A 409 5.79 38.32 -1.68
N SER A 410 5.11 37.35 -1.07
CA SER A 410 4.90 37.26 0.38
C SER A 410 6.01 36.52 1.12
N ASP A 411 7.00 35.97 0.43
CA ASP A 411 8.22 35.44 1.05
C ASP A 411 9.24 36.59 1.27
N PRO A 412 9.65 36.87 2.52
CA PRO A 412 10.68 37.87 2.78
C PRO A 412 12.04 37.37 2.27
N HIS A 413 12.73 38.21 1.51
CA HIS A 413 14.11 37.96 1.09
C HIS A 413 15.03 38.00 2.32
N PRO A 414 16.00 37.08 2.49
CA PRO A 414 16.92 37.09 3.61
C PRO A 414 17.92 38.24 3.43
N GLY A 415 17.52 39.45 3.79
CA GLY A 415 18.35 40.64 3.60
C GLY A 415 17.72 41.98 3.98
N ASP A 416 16.40 42.06 4.18
CA ASP A 416 15.80 43.34 4.57
C ASP A 416 16.02 43.65 6.06
N PRO A 417 16.54 44.84 6.41
CA PRO A 417 16.81 45.21 7.79
C PRO A 417 15.51 45.44 8.56
N VAL A 418 15.41 44.78 9.71
CA VAL A 418 14.32 44.94 10.69
C VAL A 418 14.26 46.40 11.16
N PRO A 419 13.11 47.10 11.08
CA PRO A 419 12.99 48.45 11.62
C PRO A 419 13.01 48.40 13.15
N GLY A 420 13.91 49.16 13.76
CA GLY A 420 14.07 49.25 15.21
C GLY A 420 12.84 49.84 15.92
N PRO A 421 12.64 49.52 17.21
CA PRO A 421 11.44 49.91 17.95
C PRO A 421 11.36 51.43 18.11
N SER A 422 10.21 51.99 17.74
CA SER A 422 9.86 53.41 17.87
C SER A 422 9.87 53.85 19.34
N GLU A 423 10.59 54.94 19.63
CA GLU A 423 10.57 55.64 20.91
C GLU A 423 9.16 56.16 21.25
N THR A 424 8.51 55.54 22.22
CA THR A 424 7.38 56.16 22.91
C THR A 424 7.89 57.14 23.96
N ARG A 425 7.75 58.43 23.67
CA ARG A 425 7.96 59.54 24.61
C ARG A 425 6.98 59.46 25.78
N SER A 426 7.49 59.39 27.01
CA SER A 426 6.73 59.67 28.24
C SER A 426 6.91 61.15 28.66
N PRO A 427 5.89 61.81 29.24
CA PRO A 427 5.98 63.21 29.62
C PRO A 427 6.61 63.44 31.00
N HIS A 428 7.31 64.56 31.08
CA HIS A 428 7.95 65.22 32.24
C HIS A 428 7.38 64.98 33.65
N HIS A 429 8.29 64.74 34.61
CA HIS A 429 8.26 65.34 35.95
C HIS A 429 9.72 65.66 36.43
N PRO A 430 9.95 66.73 37.23
CA PRO A 430 11.27 67.33 37.46
C PRO A 430 12.01 66.74 38.68
N PRO A 431 13.31 67.08 38.88
CA PRO A 431 14.23 66.27 39.69
C PRO A 431 14.18 66.63 41.18
N ARG A 432 14.46 65.65 42.03
CA ARG A 432 14.91 65.90 43.41
C ARG A 432 16.23 65.17 43.68
N SER A 433 17.20 66.03 43.98
CA SER A 433 18.52 65.86 44.59
C SER A 433 18.78 64.62 45.46
N SER A 434 20.01 64.11 45.30
CA SER A 434 20.83 63.28 46.21
C SER A 434 20.93 63.87 47.64
N PRO A 435 21.53 63.18 48.64
CA PRO A 435 22.86 62.56 48.60
C PRO A 435 22.86 61.03 48.51
#